data_AF-A0A0F4YP90-F1
#
_entry.id   AF-A0A0F4YP90-F1
#
_cell.length_a   1.000
_cell.length_b   1.000
_cell.length_c   1.000
_cell.angle_alpha   90.00
_cell.angle_beta   90.00
_cell.angle_gamma   90.00
#
_symmetry.space_group_name_H-M   'P 1'
#
loop_
_entity.id
_entity.type
_entity.pdbx_description
1 polymer ?
#
loop_
_entity_poly.entity_id
_entity_poly.type
_entity_poly.pdbx_seq_one_letter_code
_entity_poly.pdbx_strand_id
1 'polypeptide(L)'
;AFGILVEEKKIDWSTPISAVLPGFYHPDRVIREELNIVDLLSHRAGVSTQNALWIQEHGHLKFSKEETLPMFATLPKVREFRCQFGYSNWGYGLAALLENLTPLGLTRTFTEDPDPDTDNIAEPYVPLTDGTIIPQAPPSVADGTVMSGGSGIRSCVSDLLVMYKALLNASKDQFSNNRTSTPGLPFCQVPTILSSHVHMPGTSLLEHTYALGWVRTQLPQPLGSTGTNGAVMDSMPVVGRGSKSQLVINHSGSLSGFFSAVLLLPETDSAIVVLTNSISKNDCADWISQLLLEALIDSDVRNDYVHLAKVSSEASDQRMSGIPKHLADRQIPNTSHKPLSEYTGRYYNTNGPWFLDVFLEEDGGLRFCMKGDRRYVYRLSHFHYDTFSWIMTRDELDRLGRFPNNFPEMYLLRFTTCDDDDDDDDDDDDAVNCLYWHNDRGMAASEFFKRAEVPASDVQHEEL
;
A
#
# COMPACT_ATOMS: atom_id res chain seq x y z
N ALA A 1 3.64 14.56 -14.23
CA ALA A 1 3.91 13.74 -15.43
C ALA A 1 2.70 13.76 -16.36
N PHE A 2 1.66 12.94 -16.14
CA PHE A 2 0.54 12.78 -17.08
C PHE A 2 -0.15 14.06 -17.59
N GLY A 3 -0.34 15.07 -16.73
CA GLY A 3 -0.88 16.35 -17.19
C GLY A 3 -0.03 17.02 -18.28
N ILE A 4 1.30 16.88 -18.21
CA ILE A 4 2.24 17.39 -19.23
C ILE A 4 2.08 16.60 -20.52
N LEU A 5 2.01 15.27 -20.45
CA LEU A 5 1.82 14.45 -21.66
C LEU A 5 0.54 14.76 -22.41
N VAL A 6 -0.55 14.98 -21.67
CA VAL A 6 -1.84 15.36 -22.27
C VAL A 6 -1.74 16.74 -22.90
N GLU A 7 -1.07 17.69 -22.24
CA GLU A 7 -0.82 19.01 -22.82
C GLU A 7 0.04 18.93 -24.10
N GLU A 8 1.02 18.03 -24.11
CA GLU A 8 1.87 17.71 -25.27
C GLU A 8 1.18 16.83 -26.32
N LYS A 9 -0.07 16.43 -26.09
CA LYS A 9 -0.88 15.56 -26.97
C LYS A 9 -0.24 14.20 -27.27
N LYS A 10 0.56 13.68 -26.33
CA LYS A 10 1.14 12.33 -26.41
C LYS A 10 0.13 11.24 -26.04
N ILE A 11 -0.79 11.57 -25.13
CA ILE A 11 -1.92 10.74 -24.72
C ILE A 11 -3.13 11.64 -24.43
N ASP A 12 -4.31 11.03 -24.27
CA ASP A 12 -5.49 11.65 -23.69
C ASP A 12 -5.85 10.98 -22.35
N TRP A 13 -6.56 11.70 -21.48
CA TRP A 13 -7.04 11.15 -20.20
C TRP A 13 -7.90 9.88 -20.36
N SER A 14 -8.57 9.73 -21.51
CA SER A 14 -9.39 8.56 -21.85
C SER A 14 -8.66 7.49 -22.66
N THR A 15 -7.38 7.68 -22.99
CA THR A 15 -6.61 6.69 -23.75
C THR A 15 -6.54 5.37 -22.97
N PRO A 16 -6.98 4.24 -23.57
CA PRO A 16 -6.87 2.93 -22.93
C PRO A 16 -5.41 2.56 -22.64
N ILE A 17 -5.15 1.95 -21.48
CA ILE A 17 -3.81 1.50 -21.09
C ILE A 17 -3.25 0.48 -22.09
N SER A 18 -4.10 -0.41 -22.61
CA SER A 18 -3.73 -1.38 -23.65
C SER A 18 -3.21 -0.74 -24.95
N ALA A 19 -3.55 0.52 -25.22
CA ALA A 19 -3.08 1.24 -26.40
C ALA A 19 -1.68 1.87 -26.21
N VAL A 20 -1.24 2.07 -24.97
CA VAL A 20 0.00 2.81 -24.65
C VAL A 20 1.02 2.00 -23.85
N LEU A 21 0.62 0.87 -23.26
CA LEU A 21 1.49 0.00 -22.48
C LEU A 21 1.59 -1.38 -23.14
N PRO A 22 2.62 -1.64 -23.95
CA PRO A 22 2.83 -2.95 -24.58
C PRO A 22 2.89 -4.07 -23.53
N GLY A 23 2.24 -5.21 -23.84
CA GLY A 23 2.18 -6.35 -22.92
C GLY A 23 1.13 -6.22 -21.81
N PHE A 24 0.39 -5.09 -21.73
CA PHE A 24 -0.73 -4.98 -20.80
C PHE A 24 -1.82 -6.01 -21.11
N TYR A 25 -2.13 -6.83 -20.12
CA TYR A 25 -3.18 -7.83 -20.17
C TYR A 25 -3.87 -7.93 -18.80
N HIS A 26 -5.16 -8.22 -18.83
CA HIS A 26 -5.92 -8.61 -17.65
C HIS A 26 -6.98 -9.65 -18.06
N PRO A 27 -7.30 -10.67 -17.23
CA PRO A 27 -8.31 -11.67 -17.56
C PRO A 27 -9.70 -11.07 -17.80
N ASP A 28 -10.11 -10.13 -16.95
CA ASP A 28 -11.35 -9.36 -17.12
C ASP A 28 -11.30 -8.48 -18.38
N ARG A 29 -12.29 -8.67 -19.27
CA ARG A 29 -12.38 -7.96 -20.55
C ARG A 29 -12.49 -6.46 -20.40
N VAL A 30 -13.30 -5.97 -19.46
CA VAL A 30 -13.53 -4.53 -19.28
C VAL A 30 -12.25 -3.86 -18.79
N ILE A 31 -11.53 -4.48 -17.86
CA ILE A 31 -10.22 -3.96 -17.42
C ILE A 31 -9.22 -3.95 -18.57
N ARG A 32 -9.17 -5.00 -19.38
CA ARG A 32 -8.24 -5.11 -20.51
C ARG A 32 -8.50 -4.06 -21.61
N GLU A 33 -9.77 -3.77 -21.90
CA GLU A 33 -10.17 -2.93 -23.05
C GLU A 33 -10.43 -1.47 -22.68
N GLU A 34 -10.91 -1.17 -21.47
CA GLU A 34 -11.46 0.14 -21.11
C GLU A 34 -10.68 0.88 -20.01
N LEU A 35 -9.76 0.22 -19.30
CA LEU A 35 -8.95 0.85 -18.26
C LEU A 35 -8.10 1.98 -18.86
N ASN A 36 -8.18 3.17 -18.28
CA ASN A 36 -7.36 4.32 -18.69
C ASN A 36 -6.63 4.95 -17.48
N ILE A 37 -5.83 5.98 -17.76
CA ILE A 37 -5.01 6.62 -16.72
C ILE A 37 -5.83 7.30 -15.62
N VAL A 38 -7.01 7.85 -15.92
CA VAL A 38 -7.90 8.40 -14.90
C VAL A 38 -8.33 7.30 -13.95
N ASP A 39 -8.65 6.10 -14.47
CA ASP A 39 -9.09 4.97 -13.65
C ASP A 39 -7.98 4.49 -12.70
N LEU A 40 -6.74 4.48 -13.17
CA LEU A 40 -5.55 4.15 -12.36
C LEU A 40 -5.32 5.19 -11.25
N LEU A 41 -5.22 6.48 -11.62
CA LEU A 41 -4.85 7.55 -10.69
C LEU A 41 -5.98 7.98 -9.75
N SER A 42 -7.21 7.51 -9.98
CA SER A 42 -8.36 7.73 -9.09
C SER A 42 -8.84 6.48 -8.36
N HIS A 43 -8.08 5.37 -8.41
CA HIS A 43 -8.37 4.14 -7.67
C HIS A 43 -9.77 3.54 -7.94
N ARG A 44 -10.22 3.57 -9.20
CA ARG A 44 -11.57 3.11 -9.59
C ARG A 44 -11.57 1.97 -10.62
N ALA A 45 -10.44 1.29 -10.76
CA ALA A 45 -10.30 0.12 -11.63
C ALA A 45 -11.16 -1.08 -11.16
N GLY A 46 -11.52 -1.17 -9.87
CA GLY A 46 -12.36 -2.24 -9.33
C GLY A 46 -11.64 -3.58 -9.09
N VAL A 47 -10.34 -3.65 -9.37
CA VAL A 47 -9.47 -4.79 -9.00
C VAL A 47 -9.15 -4.79 -7.50
N SER A 48 -8.68 -5.93 -7.00
CA SER A 48 -8.21 -6.07 -5.62
C SER A 48 -7.02 -5.13 -5.35
N THR A 49 -6.92 -4.65 -4.12
CA THR A 49 -5.90 -3.65 -3.74
C THR A 49 -4.55 -4.28 -3.44
N GLN A 50 -4.55 -5.47 -2.82
CA GLN A 50 -3.36 -6.26 -2.43
C GLN A 50 -2.12 -5.45 -2.04
N ASN A 51 -2.29 -4.45 -1.17
CA ASN A 51 -1.22 -3.50 -0.83
C ASN A 51 -0.18 -4.11 0.12
N ALA A 52 -0.47 -5.24 0.78
CA ALA A 52 0.49 -5.97 1.60
C ALA A 52 1.41 -6.88 0.78
N LEU A 53 1.16 -7.04 -0.53
CA LEU A 53 1.84 -8.05 -1.33
C LEU A 53 3.24 -7.61 -1.78
N TRP A 54 3.42 -6.34 -2.16
CA TRP A 54 4.63 -5.88 -2.86
C TRP A 54 5.82 -5.54 -1.94
N ILE A 55 5.57 -5.32 -0.66
CA ILE A 55 6.58 -4.96 0.34
C ILE A 55 6.77 -6.08 1.37
N GLN A 56 8.02 -6.30 1.76
CA GLN A 56 8.45 -7.25 2.80
C GLN A 56 9.21 -6.49 3.90
N GLU A 57 10.00 -7.23 4.64
CA GLU A 57 10.78 -6.82 5.80
C GLU A 57 11.76 -5.74 5.40
N HIS A 58 11.98 -4.80 6.33
CA HIS A 58 12.88 -3.66 6.18
C HIS A 58 12.61 -2.84 4.91
N GLY A 59 11.37 -2.86 4.41
CA GLY A 59 10.97 -2.14 3.21
C GLY A 59 11.51 -2.72 1.90
N HIS A 60 11.99 -3.97 1.91
CA HIS A 60 12.41 -4.66 0.70
C HIS A 60 11.23 -4.98 -0.21
N LEU A 61 11.46 -4.81 -1.51
CA LEU A 61 10.47 -5.12 -2.53
C LEU A 61 10.45 -6.61 -2.83
N LYS A 62 9.25 -7.18 -2.85
CA LYS A 62 9.04 -8.58 -3.24
C LYS A 62 9.21 -8.79 -4.74
N PHE A 63 8.90 -7.79 -5.54
CA PHE A 63 8.85 -7.91 -6.99
C PHE A 63 9.81 -6.94 -7.66
N SER A 64 10.32 -7.33 -8.82
CA SER A 64 11.03 -6.43 -9.72
C SER A 64 10.05 -5.50 -10.46
N LYS A 65 10.56 -4.48 -11.14
CA LYS A 65 9.73 -3.57 -11.95
C LYS A 65 9.06 -4.31 -13.12
N GLU A 66 9.75 -5.28 -13.71
CA GLU A 66 9.28 -6.12 -14.83
C GLU A 66 8.08 -6.98 -14.42
N GLU A 67 8.00 -7.35 -13.14
CA GLU A 67 6.89 -8.12 -12.59
C GLU A 67 5.62 -7.29 -12.36
N THR A 68 5.66 -5.96 -12.51
CA THR A 68 4.49 -5.08 -12.28
C THR A 68 3.28 -5.48 -13.14
N LEU A 69 3.48 -5.69 -14.44
CA LEU A 69 2.43 -6.09 -15.38
C LEU A 69 1.83 -7.47 -15.08
N PRO A 70 2.64 -8.55 -15.01
CA PRO A 70 2.10 -9.87 -14.72
C PRO A 70 1.45 -9.93 -13.34
N MET A 71 1.97 -9.22 -12.34
CA MET A 71 1.33 -9.13 -11.01
C MET A 71 0.01 -8.36 -11.05
N PHE A 72 -0.11 -7.27 -11.80
CA PHE A 72 -1.39 -6.57 -11.96
C PHE A 72 -2.46 -7.46 -12.60
N ALA A 73 -2.07 -8.31 -13.56
CA ALA A 73 -2.98 -9.23 -14.23
C ALA A 73 -3.58 -10.30 -13.29
N THR A 74 -2.97 -10.54 -12.13
CA THR A 74 -3.44 -11.53 -11.14
C THR A 74 -4.48 -10.95 -10.18
N LEU A 75 -4.61 -9.62 -10.13
CA LEU A 75 -5.50 -8.94 -9.19
C LEU A 75 -6.97 -9.20 -9.60
N PRO A 76 -7.76 -9.96 -8.82
CA PRO A 76 -9.12 -10.27 -9.22
C PRO A 76 -9.99 -9.01 -9.23
N LYS A 77 -10.96 -8.94 -10.14
CA LYS A 77 -12.02 -7.93 -10.10
C LYS A 77 -12.92 -8.21 -8.90
N VAL A 78 -12.94 -7.30 -7.93
CA VAL A 78 -13.73 -7.43 -6.67
C VAL A 78 -14.80 -6.35 -6.53
N ARG A 79 -14.83 -5.38 -7.44
CA ARG A 79 -15.83 -4.29 -7.50
C ARG A 79 -16.20 -4.01 -8.95
N GLU A 80 -17.34 -3.39 -9.15
CA GLU A 80 -17.72 -2.93 -10.49
C GLU A 80 -16.82 -1.78 -10.97
N PHE A 81 -16.45 -1.84 -12.25
CA PHE A 81 -15.52 -0.91 -12.89
C PHE A 81 -16.08 0.52 -12.82
N ARG A 82 -15.25 1.47 -12.35
CA ARG A 82 -15.58 2.89 -12.13
C ARG A 82 -16.67 3.19 -11.10
N CYS A 83 -17.24 2.18 -10.43
CA CYS A 83 -18.36 2.40 -9.51
C CYS A 83 -17.95 2.71 -8.07
N GLN A 84 -16.76 2.26 -7.65
CA GLN A 84 -16.32 2.36 -6.26
C GLN A 84 -14.84 2.66 -6.17
N PHE A 85 -14.47 3.42 -5.14
CA PHE A 85 -13.08 3.65 -4.76
C PHE A 85 -12.46 2.39 -4.12
N GLY A 86 -11.23 2.06 -4.50
CA GLY A 86 -10.42 1.02 -3.87
C GLY A 86 -8.93 1.35 -4.00
N TYR A 87 -8.35 1.97 -2.96
CA TYR A 87 -6.96 2.43 -2.94
C TYR A 87 -5.97 1.31 -3.29
N SER A 88 -5.27 1.44 -4.40
CA SER A 88 -4.33 0.44 -4.90
C SER A 88 -3.03 1.09 -5.39
N ASN A 89 -1.91 0.73 -4.76
CA ASN A 89 -0.59 1.18 -5.22
C ASN A 89 -0.26 0.62 -6.61
N TRP A 90 -0.80 -0.55 -6.97
CA TRP A 90 -0.58 -1.18 -8.27
C TRP A 90 -0.98 -0.29 -9.44
N GLY A 91 -2.03 0.54 -9.29
CA GLY A 91 -2.43 1.48 -10.34
C GLY A 91 -1.37 2.55 -10.60
N TYR A 92 -0.73 3.04 -9.55
CA TYR A 92 0.41 3.96 -9.64
C TYR A 92 1.69 3.27 -10.12
N GLY A 93 1.88 1.99 -9.78
CA GLY A 93 2.95 1.15 -10.33
C GLY A 93 2.85 1.03 -11.84
N LEU A 94 1.67 0.73 -12.39
CA LEU A 94 1.42 0.72 -13.83
C LEU A 94 1.64 2.10 -14.46
N ALA A 95 1.15 3.15 -13.82
CA ALA A 95 1.32 4.51 -14.30
C ALA A 95 2.80 4.91 -14.41
N ALA A 96 3.66 4.43 -13.50
CA ALA A 96 5.10 4.68 -13.57
C ALA A 96 5.81 3.96 -14.74
N LEU A 97 5.21 2.94 -15.34
CA LEU A 97 5.78 2.29 -16.53
C LEU A 97 5.65 3.15 -17.79
N LEU A 98 4.75 4.14 -17.77
CA LEU A 98 4.47 5.00 -18.92
C LEU A 98 5.32 6.26 -18.95
N GLU A 99 5.98 6.64 -17.85
CA GLU A 99 6.49 8.00 -17.69
C GLU A 99 7.81 8.11 -16.93
N ASN A 100 8.62 9.09 -17.34
CA ASN A 100 9.77 9.61 -16.58
C ASN A 100 9.51 11.07 -16.18
N LEU A 101 9.90 11.46 -14.96
CA LEU A 101 9.60 12.79 -14.40
C LEU A 101 10.51 13.91 -14.96
N THR A 102 9.97 15.14 -15.05
CA THR A 102 10.73 16.35 -15.42
C THR A 102 11.12 17.17 -14.17
N PRO A 103 12.33 17.75 -14.07
CA PRO A 103 12.80 18.47 -12.88
C PRO A 103 12.08 19.81 -12.65
N LEU A 104 11.73 20.12 -11.39
CA LEU A 104 11.14 21.40 -10.96
C LEU A 104 12.11 22.32 -10.20
N GLY A 105 13.42 22.11 -10.37
CA GLY A 105 14.43 22.83 -9.58
C GLY A 105 14.35 22.55 -8.08
N LEU A 106 13.70 21.44 -7.70
CA LEU A 106 13.63 20.97 -6.31
C LEU A 106 14.99 20.41 -5.94
N THR A 107 15.71 21.14 -5.09
CA THR A 107 17.13 20.90 -4.84
C THR A 107 17.42 19.70 -3.94
N ARG A 108 16.41 19.22 -3.22
CA ARG A 108 16.49 18.12 -2.25
C ARG A 108 15.29 17.18 -2.38
N THR A 109 14.85 16.97 -3.61
CA THR A 109 13.79 16.01 -3.96
C THR A 109 14.35 14.97 -4.92
N PHE A 110 14.24 13.71 -4.54
CA PHE A 110 14.86 12.59 -5.22
C PHE A 110 13.78 11.57 -5.61
N THR A 111 13.89 11.05 -6.83
CA THR A 111 13.16 9.87 -7.29
C THR A 111 14.00 8.62 -7.14
N GLU A 112 15.32 8.75 -7.15
CA GLU A 112 16.30 7.70 -6.86
C GLU A 112 16.74 7.77 -5.38
N ASP A 113 17.59 6.82 -4.97
CA ASP A 113 18.28 6.94 -3.68
C ASP A 113 19.21 8.16 -3.70
N PRO A 114 19.18 9.01 -2.66
CA PRO A 114 20.09 10.15 -2.58
C PRO A 114 21.55 9.65 -2.53
N ASP A 115 22.47 10.47 -3.03
CA ASP A 115 23.90 10.19 -2.93
C ASP A 115 24.26 9.93 -1.45
N PRO A 116 25.06 8.89 -1.12
CA PRO A 116 25.47 8.60 0.26
C PRO A 116 26.09 9.78 1.01
N ASP A 117 26.71 10.73 0.30
CA ASP A 117 27.31 11.93 0.88
C ASP A 117 26.28 13.08 1.10
N THR A 118 25.01 12.86 0.76
CA THR A 118 23.94 13.84 1.00
C THR A 118 23.71 14.00 2.50
N ASP A 119 23.99 15.20 3.01
CA ASP A 119 23.73 15.57 4.40
C ASP A 119 22.23 15.64 4.71
N ASN A 120 21.86 15.72 6.00
CA ASN A 120 20.49 16.03 6.44
C ASN A 120 19.41 15.15 5.79
N ILE A 121 19.66 13.83 5.76
CA ILE A 121 18.68 12.79 5.46
C ILE A 121 18.16 12.22 6.78
N ALA A 122 16.84 12.11 6.91
CA ALA A 122 16.23 11.54 8.10
C ALA A 122 16.33 10.00 8.06
N GLU A 123 16.93 9.40 9.08
CA GLU A 123 16.94 7.96 9.26
C GLU A 123 15.56 7.46 9.73
N PRO A 124 15.09 6.28 9.29
CA PRO A 124 13.82 5.71 9.74
C PRO A 124 13.94 5.02 11.10
N TYR A 125 12.90 5.17 11.92
CA TYR A 125 12.81 4.53 13.23
C TYR A 125 11.44 3.89 13.50
N VAL A 126 11.40 2.93 14.41
CA VAL A 126 10.14 2.37 14.95
C VAL A 126 10.24 2.22 16.47
N PRO A 127 9.22 2.62 17.24
CA PRO A 127 9.15 2.34 18.66
C PRO A 127 8.60 0.93 18.91
N LEU A 128 9.25 0.19 19.80
CA LEU A 128 8.74 -1.08 20.33
C LEU A 128 7.58 -0.84 21.31
N THR A 129 6.93 -1.92 21.74
CA THR A 129 5.81 -1.86 22.69
C THR A 129 6.19 -1.18 24.01
N ASP A 130 7.43 -1.33 24.49
CA ASP A 130 7.96 -0.66 25.69
C ASP A 130 8.39 0.82 25.47
N GLY A 131 8.32 1.32 24.23
CA GLY A 131 8.74 2.67 23.85
C GLY A 131 10.21 2.79 23.44
N THR A 132 10.99 1.70 23.50
CA THR A 132 12.36 1.68 22.98
C THR A 132 12.35 1.94 21.48
N ILE A 133 13.10 2.95 21.04
CA ILE A 133 13.21 3.32 19.62
C ILE A 133 14.35 2.55 18.99
N ILE A 134 14.08 1.86 17.87
CA ILE A 134 15.08 1.14 17.10
C ILE A 134 15.19 1.71 15.67
N PRO A 135 16.40 1.76 15.08
CA PRO A 135 16.57 2.13 13.69
C PRO A 135 16.00 1.07 12.75
N GLN A 136 15.59 1.50 11.56
CA GLN A 136 15.14 0.64 10.47
C GLN A 136 16.00 0.83 9.22
N ALA A 137 15.87 -0.07 8.25
CA ALA A 137 16.43 0.19 6.92
C ALA A 137 15.56 1.21 6.17
N PRO A 138 16.15 2.10 5.37
CA PRO A 138 15.41 2.93 4.42
C PRO A 138 14.63 2.04 3.45
N PRO A 139 13.36 2.37 3.14
CA PRO A 139 12.60 1.66 2.12
C PRO A 139 13.31 1.71 0.76
N SER A 140 13.32 0.59 0.05
CA SER A 140 14.01 0.48 -1.25
C SER A 140 13.16 0.91 -2.44
N VAL A 141 11.99 1.54 -2.21
CA VAL A 141 11.15 2.07 -3.30
C VAL A 141 11.83 3.33 -3.85
N ALA A 142 12.24 3.25 -5.11
CA ALA A 142 12.86 4.33 -5.86
C ALA A 142 12.51 4.21 -7.35
N ASP A 143 12.94 5.15 -8.18
CA ASP A 143 12.85 5.01 -9.62
C ASP A 143 13.53 3.71 -10.08
N GLY A 144 12.99 3.12 -11.14
CA GLY A 144 13.42 1.80 -11.61
C GLY A 144 12.88 0.61 -10.79
N THR A 145 12.16 0.82 -9.69
CA THR A 145 11.58 -0.26 -8.87
C THR A 145 10.06 -0.42 -9.00
N VAL A 146 9.50 -1.54 -8.54
CA VAL A 146 8.03 -1.70 -8.44
C VAL A 146 7.47 -0.66 -7.45
N MET A 147 6.27 -0.16 -7.72
CA MET A 147 5.61 0.89 -6.91
C MET A 147 6.31 2.26 -6.87
N SER A 148 7.31 2.51 -7.72
CA SER A 148 8.01 3.81 -7.76
C SER A 148 7.04 5.00 -7.90
N GLY A 149 6.03 4.89 -8.77
CA GLY A 149 5.01 5.94 -8.96
C GLY A 149 4.09 6.16 -7.76
N GLY A 150 3.98 5.18 -6.85
CA GLY A 150 3.12 5.27 -5.66
C GLY A 150 3.86 5.73 -4.40
N SER A 151 5.17 5.50 -4.29
CA SER A 151 5.91 5.76 -3.04
C SER A 151 7.40 6.11 -3.21
N GLY A 152 7.90 6.31 -4.42
CA GLY A 152 9.35 6.45 -4.69
C GLY A 152 9.93 7.86 -4.57
N ILE A 153 9.19 8.85 -4.06
CA ILE A 153 9.69 10.24 -3.93
C ILE A 153 10.14 10.50 -2.50
N ARG A 154 11.37 11.00 -2.37
CA ARG A 154 11.93 11.51 -1.11
C ARG A 154 12.12 13.01 -1.22
N SER A 155 11.71 13.76 -0.20
CA SER A 155 11.74 15.22 -0.25
C SER A 155 11.89 15.82 1.15
N CYS A 156 11.89 17.15 1.23
CA CYS A 156 11.86 17.90 2.48
C CYS A 156 10.72 18.93 2.45
N VAL A 157 10.34 19.42 3.63
CA VAL A 157 9.25 20.41 3.79
C VAL A 157 9.47 21.64 2.90
N SER A 158 10.71 22.14 2.82
CA SER A 158 11.05 23.33 2.03
C SER A 158 10.77 23.15 0.54
N ASP A 159 11.17 22.03 -0.04
CA ASP A 159 10.94 21.72 -1.45
C ASP A 159 9.45 21.47 -1.74
N LEU A 160 8.77 20.71 -0.87
CA LEU A 160 7.34 20.44 -1.02
C LEU A 160 6.51 21.73 -0.94
N LEU A 161 6.85 22.68 -0.07
CA LEU A 161 6.18 23.98 -0.01
C LEU A 161 6.37 24.81 -1.29
N VAL A 162 7.54 24.72 -1.94
CA VAL A 162 7.76 25.35 -3.26
C VAL A 162 6.87 24.70 -4.31
N MET A 163 6.82 23.37 -4.36
CA MET A 163 5.99 22.61 -5.29
C MET A 163 4.49 22.93 -5.08
N TYR A 164 4.00 22.90 -3.85
CA TYR A 164 2.59 23.11 -3.56
C TYR A 164 2.14 24.56 -3.72
N LYS A 165 3.01 25.53 -3.46
CA LYS A 165 2.74 26.93 -3.84
C LYS A 165 2.57 27.07 -5.35
N ALA A 166 3.43 26.43 -6.14
CA ALA A 166 3.29 26.42 -7.59
C ALA A 166 2.01 25.71 -8.07
N LEU A 167 1.62 24.61 -7.42
CA LEU A 167 0.37 23.90 -7.72
C LEU A 167 -0.86 24.76 -7.42
N LEU A 168 -0.90 25.43 -6.26
CA LEU A 168 -2.00 26.34 -5.88
C LEU A 168 -2.12 27.51 -6.86
N ASN A 169 -1.00 28.13 -7.24
CA ASN A 169 -0.98 29.20 -8.24
C ASN A 169 -1.49 28.72 -9.62
N ALA A 170 -1.05 27.54 -10.06
CA ALA A 170 -1.50 26.94 -11.31
C ALA A 170 -2.99 26.60 -11.26
N SER A 171 -3.47 26.06 -10.13
CA SER A 171 -4.89 25.80 -9.89
C SER A 171 -5.72 27.09 -10.02
N LYS A 172 -5.32 28.14 -9.31
CA LYS A 172 -6.01 29.44 -9.33
C LYS A 172 -6.11 30.01 -10.75
N ASP A 173 -5.02 30.01 -11.51
CA ASP A 173 -5.01 30.50 -12.89
C ASP A 173 -5.86 29.62 -13.82
N GLN A 174 -5.65 28.30 -13.79
CA GLN A 174 -6.28 27.37 -14.74
C GLN A 174 -7.79 27.28 -14.55
N PHE A 175 -8.27 27.19 -13.29
CA PHE A 175 -9.70 27.19 -13.01
C PHE A 175 -10.36 28.55 -13.31
N SER A 176 -9.73 29.68 -12.95
CA SER A 176 -10.36 31.00 -13.15
C SER A 176 -10.39 31.46 -14.60
N ASN A 177 -9.43 31.00 -15.41
CA ASN A 177 -9.24 31.45 -16.79
C ASN A 177 -9.55 30.38 -17.84
N ASN A 178 -10.11 29.23 -17.44
CA ASN A 178 -10.42 28.10 -18.31
C ASN A 178 -9.21 27.66 -19.17
N ARG A 179 -8.05 27.52 -18.51
CA ARG A 179 -6.78 27.09 -19.13
C ARG A 179 -6.40 25.69 -18.67
N THR A 180 -5.54 25.04 -19.43
CA THR A 180 -4.93 23.75 -19.08
C THR A 180 -3.45 23.88 -18.72
N SER A 181 -2.87 25.06 -18.80
CA SER A 181 -1.49 25.33 -18.38
C SER A 181 -1.35 26.79 -17.95
N THR A 182 -0.39 27.05 -17.06
CA THR A 182 -0.08 28.39 -16.56
C THR A 182 1.35 28.75 -16.96
N PRO A 183 1.58 29.86 -17.70
CA PRO A 183 2.92 30.25 -18.12
C PRO A 183 3.91 30.34 -16.94
N GLY A 184 5.07 29.70 -17.08
CA GLY A 184 6.12 29.69 -16.06
C GLY A 184 5.90 28.72 -14.90
N LEU A 185 4.79 27.97 -14.89
CA LEU A 185 4.54 26.89 -13.93
C LEU A 185 4.52 25.54 -14.63
N PRO A 186 4.99 24.48 -13.97
CA PRO A 186 5.15 23.15 -14.59
C PRO A 186 3.87 22.30 -14.59
N PHE A 187 2.81 22.78 -13.94
CA PHE A 187 1.59 22.01 -13.76
C PHE A 187 0.66 22.24 -14.95
N CYS A 188 0.43 21.18 -15.71
CA CYS A 188 -0.56 21.13 -16.78
C CYS A 188 -1.76 20.29 -16.34
N GLN A 189 -2.93 20.59 -16.91
CA GLN A 189 -4.19 19.89 -16.73
C GLN A 189 -4.67 19.87 -15.28
N VAL A 190 -4.37 20.92 -14.50
CA VAL A 190 -4.76 21.02 -13.08
C VAL A 190 -6.28 20.91 -12.89
N PRO A 191 -7.15 21.48 -13.77
CA PRO A 191 -8.59 21.28 -13.67
C PRO A 191 -9.01 19.82 -13.70
N THR A 192 -8.39 18.99 -14.55
CA THR A 192 -8.66 17.56 -14.59
C THR A 192 -8.08 16.84 -13.39
N ILE A 193 -6.84 17.17 -13.00
CA ILE A 193 -6.11 16.51 -11.90
C ILE A 193 -6.80 16.71 -10.56
N LEU A 194 -7.24 17.93 -10.26
CA LEU A 194 -7.82 18.29 -8.97
C LEU A 194 -9.34 18.13 -8.93
N SER A 195 -10.04 17.82 -10.03
CA SER A 195 -11.48 17.56 -10.01
C SER A 195 -11.80 16.17 -9.45
N SER A 196 -12.99 16.00 -8.87
CA SER A 196 -13.50 14.72 -8.38
C SER A 196 -13.65 13.68 -9.49
N HIS A 197 -13.18 12.45 -9.27
CA HIS A 197 -13.30 11.32 -10.20
C HIS A 197 -14.03 10.10 -9.63
N VAL A 198 -14.09 9.96 -8.30
CA VAL A 198 -14.83 8.89 -7.60
C VAL A 198 -15.22 9.31 -6.18
N HIS A 199 -16.36 8.85 -5.69
CA HIS A 199 -16.80 9.06 -4.31
C HIS A 199 -15.99 8.18 -3.35
N MET A 200 -15.52 8.78 -2.25
CA MET A 200 -14.82 8.05 -1.18
C MET A 200 -15.82 7.40 -0.21
N PRO A 201 -15.51 6.25 0.39
CA PRO A 201 -16.41 5.62 1.37
C PRO A 201 -16.84 6.58 2.50
N GLY A 202 -18.11 6.49 2.89
CA GLY A 202 -18.71 7.33 3.92
C GLY A 202 -20.00 8.01 3.45
N THR A 203 -20.82 8.44 4.41
CA THR A 203 -22.09 9.13 4.16
C THR A 203 -21.98 10.56 4.65
N SER A 204 -22.04 11.53 3.73
CA SER A 204 -22.02 12.95 4.03
C SER A 204 -22.75 13.72 2.92
N LEU A 205 -23.36 14.85 3.27
CA LEU A 205 -23.81 15.83 2.27
C LEU A 205 -22.65 16.68 1.73
N LEU A 206 -21.55 16.74 2.48
CA LEU A 206 -20.35 17.48 2.13
C LEU A 206 -19.46 16.64 1.21
N GLU A 207 -18.67 17.31 0.38
CA GLU A 207 -17.80 16.65 -0.58
C GLU A 207 -16.79 15.74 0.12
N HIS A 208 -16.74 14.48 -0.30
CA HIS A 208 -15.68 13.53 0.06
C HIS A 208 -15.39 12.62 -1.13
N THR A 209 -14.43 13.03 -1.93
CA THR A 209 -14.15 12.40 -3.22
C THR A 209 -12.65 12.23 -3.41
N TYR A 210 -12.28 11.45 -4.41
CA TYR A 210 -10.90 11.25 -4.81
C TYR A 210 -10.71 11.79 -6.23
N ALA A 211 -9.66 12.58 -6.41
CA ALA A 211 -9.21 13.17 -7.66
C ALA A 211 -8.03 12.34 -8.24
N LEU A 212 -7.18 12.91 -9.09
CA LEU A 212 -5.99 12.20 -9.57
C LEU A 212 -4.84 12.37 -8.56
N GLY A 213 -4.76 11.45 -7.59
CA GLY A 213 -3.76 11.49 -6.53
C GLY A 213 -4.04 12.43 -5.37
N TRP A 214 -5.29 12.84 -5.19
CA TRP A 214 -5.68 13.74 -4.11
C TRP A 214 -7.05 13.38 -3.54
N VAL A 215 -7.17 13.37 -2.22
CA VAL A 215 -8.45 13.36 -1.52
C VAL A 215 -9.00 14.79 -1.51
N ARG A 216 -10.28 14.95 -1.78
CA ARG A 216 -11.03 16.21 -1.66
C ARG A 216 -12.01 16.08 -0.52
N THR A 217 -11.90 16.94 0.49
CA THR A 217 -12.80 16.91 1.65
C THR A 217 -13.30 18.31 1.97
N GLN A 218 -14.61 18.49 1.98
CA GLN A 218 -15.24 19.73 2.41
C GLN A 218 -15.43 19.72 3.93
N LEU A 219 -14.88 20.71 4.64
CA LEU A 219 -15.05 20.85 6.09
C LEU A 219 -16.42 21.45 6.45
N PRO A 220 -16.97 21.17 7.64
CA PRO A 220 -16.44 20.27 8.68
C PRO A 220 -16.73 18.80 8.39
N GLN A 221 -15.69 17.96 8.36
CA GLN A 221 -15.80 16.52 8.13
C GLN A 221 -14.55 15.79 8.67
N PRO A 222 -14.58 14.47 8.95
CA PRO A 222 -13.35 13.73 9.23
C PRO A 222 -12.33 13.79 8.09
N LEU A 223 -11.05 13.84 8.47
CA LEU A 223 -9.89 13.75 7.59
C LEU A 223 -9.09 12.47 7.87
N GLY A 224 -8.04 12.23 7.09
CA GLY A 224 -7.15 11.09 7.26
C GLY A 224 -7.60 9.81 6.54
N SER A 225 -8.47 9.90 5.52
CA SER A 225 -9.01 8.74 4.81
C SER A 225 -7.96 7.89 4.06
N THR A 226 -6.77 8.44 3.80
CA THR A 226 -5.62 7.73 3.24
C THR A 226 -4.50 7.47 4.26
N GLY A 227 -4.66 7.92 5.50
CA GLY A 227 -3.74 7.64 6.61
C GLY A 227 -4.09 6.34 7.34
N THR A 228 -3.30 6.00 8.37
CA THR A 228 -3.49 4.72 9.10
C THR A 228 -4.34 4.84 10.36
N ASN A 229 -4.60 6.06 10.85
CA ASN A 229 -5.40 6.29 12.06
C ASN A 229 -6.82 5.72 11.97
N GLY A 230 -7.48 5.82 10.80
CA GLY A 230 -8.82 5.26 10.61
C GLY A 230 -8.87 3.73 10.75
N ALA A 231 -7.73 3.04 10.63
CA ALA A 231 -7.63 1.60 10.83
C ALA A 231 -7.47 1.18 12.30
N VAL A 232 -7.27 2.12 13.23
CA VAL A 232 -7.14 1.84 14.68
C VAL A 232 -8.19 2.56 15.53
N MET A 233 -8.71 3.70 15.06
CA MET A 233 -9.75 4.46 15.74
C MET A 233 -11.14 3.84 15.51
N ASP A 234 -12.02 3.95 16.50
CA ASP A 234 -13.44 3.59 16.35
C ASP A 234 -14.18 4.56 15.43
N SER A 235 -13.83 5.84 15.53
CA SER A 235 -14.30 6.90 14.65
C SER A 235 -13.26 8.01 14.53
N MET A 236 -13.01 8.49 13.32
CA MET A 236 -12.17 9.67 13.10
C MET A 236 -12.90 10.94 13.57
N PRO A 237 -12.19 11.92 14.17
CA PRO A 237 -12.79 13.16 14.63
C PRO A 237 -13.26 14.03 13.45
N VAL A 238 -14.34 14.79 13.64
CA VAL A 238 -14.75 15.83 12.68
C VAL A 238 -13.83 17.04 12.82
N VAL A 239 -13.14 17.44 11.75
CA VAL A 239 -12.21 18.57 11.75
C VAL A 239 -12.91 19.86 11.33
N GLY A 240 -12.55 20.99 11.94
CA GLY A 240 -13.04 22.32 11.54
C GLY A 240 -14.45 22.67 12.01
N ARG A 241 -14.88 22.11 13.14
CA ARG A 241 -16.22 22.37 13.71
C ARG A 241 -16.37 23.84 14.13
N GLY A 242 -17.49 24.44 13.76
CA GLY A 242 -17.77 25.87 13.98
C GLY A 242 -17.06 26.82 13.00
N SER A 243 -16.10 26.33 12.22
CA SER A 243 -15.44 27.12 11.18
C SER A 243 -16.29 27.28 9.92
N LYS A 244 -15.92 28.27 9.09
CA LYS A 244 -16.45 28.39 7.72
C LYS A 244 -16.12 27.12 6.92
N SER A 245 -17.14 26.59 6.25
CA SER A 245 -16.99 25.46 5.32
C SER A 245 -16.06 25.85 4.16
N GLN A 246 -15.06 25.01 3.90
CA GLN A 246 -14.07 25.18 2.83
C GLN A 246 -13.52 23.82 2.38
N LEU A 247 -12.97 23.78 1.17
CA LEU A 247 -12.35 22.58 0.61
C LEU A 247 -10.93 22.39 1.16
N VAL A 248 -10.60 21.16 1.53
CA VAL A 248 -9.24 20.71 1.81
C VAL A 248 -8.88 19.61 0.81
N ILE A 249 -7.83 19.86 0.03
CA ILE A 249 -7.21 18.87 -0.85
C ILE A 249 -6.07 18.22 -0.07
N ASN A 250 -6.10 16.91 0.14
CA ASN A 250 -5.17 16.24 1.03
C ASN A 250 -4.66 14.89 0.52
N HIS A 251 -3.53 14.47 1.04
CA HIS A 251 -3.01 13.12 0.89
C HIS A 251 -2.07 12.79 2.05
N SER A 252 -2.08 11.53 2.49
CA SER A 252 -1.13 10.99 3.47
C SER A 252 -0.23 9.94 2.83
N GLY A 253 0.94 9.70 3.41
CA GLY A 253 1.87 8.67 2.97
C GLY A 253 2.36 7.85 4.14
N SER A 254 2.56 6.56 3.92
CA SER A 254 3.09 5.63 4.92
C SER A 254 4.00 4.63 4.25
N LEU A 255 5.23 4.52 4.74
CA LEU A 255 6.20 3.51 4.34
C LEU A 255 6.98 3.09 5.58
N SER A 256 7.67 1.95 5.56
CA SER A 256 8.42 1.48 6.74
C SER A 256 9.34 2.58 7.29
N GLY A 257 9.06 3.03 8.51
CA GLY A 257 9.81 4.09 9.18
C GLY A 257 9.47 5.53 8.82
N PHE A 258 8.45 5.81 8.00
CA PHE A 258 8.05 7.17 7.64
C PHE A 258 6.54 7.36 7.53
N PHE A 259 6.05 8.49 8.05
CA PHE A 259 4.72 9.02 7.71
C PHE A 259 4.84 10.41 7.09
N SER A 260 3.88 10.75 6.23
CA SER A 260 3.73 12.09 5.68
C SER A 260 2.26 12.48 5.58
N ALA A 261 1.99 13.77 5.68
CA ALA A 261 0.67 14.34 5.47
C ALA A 261 0.78 15.71 4.78
N VAL A 262 -0.05 15.93 3.77
CA VAL A 262 -0.14 17.18 3.04
C VAL A 262 -1.59 17.63 2.97
N LEU A 263 -1.83 18.89 3.32
CA LEU A 263 -3.13 19.56 3.22
C LEU A 263 -2.96 20.86 2.42
N LEU A 264 -3.79 21.07 1.42
CA LEU A 264 -3.84 22.28 0.60
C LEU A 264 -5.22 22.93 0.77
N LEU A 265 -5.23 24.24 0.98
CA LEU A 265 -6.43 25.07 1.12
C LEU A 265 -6.45 26.09 -0.03
N PRO A 266 -7.14 25.80 -1.15
CA PRO A 266 -7.17 26.69 -2.31
C PRO A 266 -7.71 28.09 -2.01
N GLU A 267 -8.71 28.22 -1.13
CA GLU A 267 -9.38 29.48 -0.82
C GLU A 267 -8.49 30.47 -0.07
N THR A 268 -7.51 29.97 0.70
CA THR A 268 -6.59 30.80 1.49
C THR A 268 -5.16 30.76 0.96
N ASP A 269 -4.93 30.17 -0.22
CA ASP A 269 -3.60 29.97 -0.83
C ASP A 269 -2.59 29.38 0.19
N SER A 270 -3.03 28.40 0.99
CA SER A 270 -2.25 27.84 2.11
C SER A 270 -1.93 26.35 1.91
N ALA A 271 -0.79 25.91 2.45
CA ALA A 271 -0.35 24.52 2.45
C ALA A 271 0.24 24.13 3.81
N ILE A 272 -0.07 22.92 4.26
CA ILE A 272 0.49 22.27 5.45
C ILE A 272 1.21 21.01 4.96
N VAL A 273 2.46 20.84 5.37
CA VAL A 273 3.29 19.67 5.06
C VAL A 273 3.89 19.16 6.36
N VAL A 274 3.66 17.89 6.68
CA VAL A 274 4.23 17.21 7.85
C VAL A 274 4.94 15.95 7.37
N LEU A 275 6.20 15.81 7.73
CA LEU A 275 7.03 14.62 7.45
C LEU A 275 7.59 14.10 8.77
N THR A 276 7.45 12.81 9.03
CA THR A 276 7.98 12.16 10.23
C THR A 276 8.77 10.91 9.85
N ASN A 277 9.87 10.68 10.55
CA ASN A 277 10.78 9.54 10.34
C ASN A 277 10.55 8.42 11.35
N SER A 278 9.28 8.20 11.67
CA SER A 278 8.89 7.00 12.39
C SER A 278 7.54 6.53 11.91
N ILE A 279 7.41 5.20 11.76
CA ILE A 279 6.10 4.57 11.79
C ILE A 279 5.73 4.43 13.27
N SER A 280 5.09 5.47 13.80
CA SER A 280 4.66 5.53 15.19
C SER A 280 3.61 4.46 15.49
N LYS A 281 3.26 4.30 16.77
CA LYS A 281 2.10 3.50 17.21
C LYS A 281 0.75 4.06 16.70
N ASN A 282 0.76 5.19 16.03
CA ASN A 282 -0.36 5.83 15.32
C ASN A 282 0.18 6.56 14.08
N ASP A 283 -0.66 7.22 13.29
CA ASP A 283 -0.22 8.12 12.23
C ASP A 283 -0.09 9.55 12.79
N CYS A 284 1.10 9.87 13.29
CA CYS A 284 1.35 11.17 13.92
C CYS A 284 1.42 12.33 12.92
N ALA A 285 1.83 12.07 11.68
CA ALA A 285 1.85 13.08 10.63
C ALA A 285 0.43 13.58 10.33
N ASP A 286 -0.54 12.65 10.24
CA ASP A 286 -1.96 12.96 10.12
C ASP A 286 -2.47 13.81 11.30
N TRP A 287 -2.23 13.40 12.55
CA TRP A 287 -2.66 14.17 13.73
C TRP A 287 -2.06 15.56 13.82
N ILE A 288 -0.76 15.71 13.55
CA ILE A 288 -0.10 17.02 13.54
C ILE A 288 -0.69 17.88 12.43
N SER A 289 -0.94 17.32 11.24
CA SER A 289 -1.51 18.10 10.12
C SER A 289 -2.91 18.62 10.43
N GLN A 290 -3.77 17.81 11.06
CA GLN A 290 -5.12 18.20 11.46
C GLN A 290 -5.11 19.25 12.58
N LEU A 291 -4.19 19.13 13.55
CA LEU A 291 -3.96 20.16 14.57
C LEU A 291 -3.57 21.50 13.95
N LEU A 292 -2.61 21.49 13.02
CA LEU A 292 -2.17 22.69 12.32
C LEU A 292 -3.29 23.29 11.46
N LEU A 293 -4.12 22.44 10.84
CA LEU A 293 -5.28 22.88 10.07
C LEU A 293 -6.29 23.62 10.94
N GLU A 294 -6.69 23.07 12.10
CA GLU A 294 -7.64 23.74 13.00
C GLU A 294 -7.09 25.04 13.58
N ALA A 295 -5.78 25.13 13.78
CA ALA A 295 -5.12 26.39 14.14
C ALA A 295 -5.14 27.40 12.98
N LEU A 296 -4.90 26.95 11.74
CA LEU A 296 -4.85 27.79 10.54
C LEU A 296 -6.23 28.38 10.19
N ILE A 297 -7.29 27.59 10.30
CA ILE A 297 -8.67 28.04 9.97
C ILE A 297 -9.39 28.67 11.16
N ASP A 298 -8.66 28.91 12.26
CA ASP A 298 -9.13 29.42 13.54
C ASP A 298 -10.44 28.75 14.00
N SER A 299 -10.37 27.43 14.20
CA SER A 299 -11.56 26.65 14.53
C SER A 299 -12.09 26.94 15.92
N ASP A 300 -13.40 27.27 15.98
CA ASP A 300 -14.14 27.55 17.21
C ASP A 300 -14.12 26.35 18.17
N VAL A 301 -14.19 25.14 17.63
CA VAL A 301 -14.23 23.89 18.41
C VAL A 301 -13.12 22.96 17.96
N ARG A 302 -12.00 23.01 18.69
CA ARG A 302 -10.80 22.21 18.40
C ARG A 302 -10.89 20.81 18.98
N ASN A 303 -10.30 19.85 18.29
CA ASN A 303 -10.13 18.48 18.78
C ASN A 303 -8.95 18.39 19.77
N ASP A 304 -9.02 17.44 20.71
CA ASP A 304 -7.89 17.11 21.59
C ASP A 304 -6.99 16.08 20.91
N TYR A 305 -6.07 16.56 20.07
CA TYR A 305 -5.15 15.68 19.34
C TYR A 305 -4.15 14.95 20.24
N VAL A 306 -3.85 15.47 21.43
CA VAL A 306 -2.99 14.76 22.39
C VAL A 306 -3.72 13.53 22.92
N HIS A 307 -5.01 13.67 23.25
CA HIS A 307 -5.85 12.53 23.62
C HIS A 307 -6.02 11.55 22.45
N LEU A 308 -6.33 12.04 21.24
CA LEU A 308 -6.49 11.18 20.05
C LEU A 308 -5.22 10.39 19.72
N ALA A 309 -4.04 11.01 19.86
CA ALA A 309 -2.76 10.34 19.67
C ALA A 309 -2.55 9.21 20.69
N LYS A 310 -2.91 9.43 21.97
CA LYS A 310 -2.83 8.38 23.01
C LYS A 310 -3.79 7.23 22.71
N VAL A 311 -5.05 7.54 22.39
CA VAL A 311 -6.08 6.53 22.08
C VAL A 311 -5.68 5.69 20.86
N SER A 312 -5.26 6.33 19.77
CA SER A 312 -4.81 5.62 18.56
C SER A 312 -3.58 4.75 18.82
N SER A 313 -2.63 5.22 19.63
CA SER A 313 -1.45 4.45 20.03
C SER A 313 -1.83 3.21 20.84
N GLU A 314 -2.66 3.36 21.86
CA GLU A 314 -3.12 2.25 22.71
C GLU A 314 -3.96 1.26 21.90
N ALA A 315 -4.83 1.74 21.02
CA ALA A 315 -5.65 0.90 20.14
C ALA A 315 -4.81 0.09 19.16
N SER A 316 -3.73 0.65 18.62
CA SER A 316 -2.78 -0.05 17.76
C SER A 316 -2.10 -1.21 18.49
N ASP A 317 -1.58 -0.96 19.70
CA ASP A 317 -0.96 -1.97 20.56
C ASP A 317 -1.96 -3.09 20.92
N GLN A 318 -3.20 -2.72 21.28
CA GLN A 318 -4.27 -3.66 21.61
C GLN A 318 -4.71 -4.52 20.42
N ARG A 319 -4.89 -3.93 19.23
CA ARG A 319 -5.30 -4.68 18.03
C ARG A 319 -4.26 -5.73 17.66
N MET A 320 -2.97 -5.38 17.72
CA MET A 320 -1.89 -6.31 17.39
C MET A 320 -1.70 -7.39 18.46
N SER A 321 -1.73 -7.04 19.74
CA SER A 321 -1.67 -8.02 20.83
C SER A 321 -2.91 -8.91 20.94
N GLY A 322 -4.03 -8.50 20.33
CA GLY A 322 -5.25 -9.30 20.21
C GLY A 322 -5.18 -10.42 19.18
N ILE A 323 -4.27 -10.37 18.19
CA ILE A 323 -4.18 -11.37 17.11
C ILE A 323 -3.89 -12.78 17.65
N PRO A 324 -2.87 -13.00 18.53
CA PRO A 324 -2.63 -14.32 19.10
C PRO A 324 -3.85 -14.89 19.82
N LYS A 325 -4.60 -14.05 20.56
CA LYS A 325 -5.82 -14.48 21.22
C LYS A 325 -6.92 -14.86 20.22
N HIS A 326 -7.13 -14.03 19.19
CA HIS A 326 -8.11 -14.31 18.14
C HIS A 326 -7.81 -15.64 17.41
N LEU A 327 -6.53 -15.92 17.14
CA LEU A 327 -6.10 -17.19 16.58
C LEU A 327 -6.35 -18.33 17.58
N ALA A 328 -5.95 -18.18 18.84
CA ALA A 328 -6.14 -19.21 19.86
C ALA A 328 -7.63 -19.58 20.04
N ASP A 329 -8.54 -18.61 20.04
CA ASP A 329 -10.00 -18.83 20.17
C ASP A 329 -10.58 -19.65 18.99
N ARG A 330 -9.90 -19.67 17.84
CA ARG A 330 -10.28 -20.44 16.63
C ARG A 330 -9.54 -21.75 16.47
N GLN A 331 -8.56 -22.01 17.34
CA GLN A 331 -7.77 -23.22 17.31
C GLN A 331 -8.64 -24.42 17.69
N ILE A 332 -8.48 -25.54 16.99
CA ILE A 332 -9.20 -26.77 17.31
C ILE A 332 -8.22 -27.67 18.09
N PRO A 333 -8.49 -27.95 19.37
CA PRO A 333 -7.57 -28.70 20.21
C PRO A 333 -7.54 -30.18 19.80
N ASN A 334 -6.47 -30.88 20.20
CA ASN A 334 -6.29 -32.33 20.01
C ASN A 334 -6.28 -32.79 18.54
N THR A 335 -5.90 -31.91 17.62
CA THR A 335 -5.60 -32.26 16.23
C THR A 335 -4.11 -32.55 16.06
N SER A 336 -3.75 -33.25 14.98
CA SER A 336 -2.38 -33.54 14.62
C SER A 336 -2.15 -33.19 13.15
N HIS A 337 -0.88 -33.00 12.80
CA HIS A 337 -0.42 -32.79 11.44
C HIS A 337 0.32 -34.05 10.95
N LYS A 338 0.41 -34.25 9.63
CA LYS A 338 1.28 -35.26 8.98
C LYS A 338 2.77 -34.98 9.30
N PRO A 339 3.71 -35.93 9.09
CA PRO A 339 5.14 -35.68 9.27
C PRO A 339 5.61 -34.36 8.63
N LEU A 340 6.39 -33.54 9.36
CA LEU A 340 6.73 -32.18 8.91
C LEU A 340 7.43 -32.14 7.54
N SER A 341 8.15 -33.20 7.18
CA SER A 341 8.79 -33.34 5.87
C SER A 341 7.79 -33.32 4.71
N GLU A 342 6.54 -33.75 4.92
CA GLU A 342 5.51 -33.80 3.88
C GLU A 342 5.06 -32.41 3.41
N TYR A 343 5.21 -31.38 4.24
CA TYR A 343 4.89 -30.00 3.86
C TYR A 343 6.02 -29.31 3.11
N THR A 344 7.22 -29.89 3.05
CA THR A 344 8.37 -29.25 2.41
C THR A 344 8.20 -29.19 0.89
N GLY A 345 8.74 -28.13 0.29
CA GLY A 345 8.69 -27.90 -1.15
C GLY A 345 8.53 -26.44 -1.53
N ARG A 346 8.64 -26.18 -2.83
CA ARG A 346 8.32 -24.89 -3.43
C ARG A 346 6.86 -24.92 -3.90
N TYR A 347 6.08 -23.95 -3.46
CA TYR A 347 4.65 -23.82 -3.79
C TYR A 347 4.43 -22.59 -4.65
N TYR A 348 4.05 -22.78 -5.90
CA TYR A 348 3.80 -21.71 -6.87
C TYR A 348 2.35 -21.25 -6.79
N ASN A 349 2.16 -19.93 -6.68
CA ASN A 349 0.84 -19.32 -6.75
C ASN A 349 0.23 -19.61 -8.13
N THR A 350 -1.01 -20.09 -8.16
CA THR A 350 -1.65 -20.45 -9.44
C THR A 350 -2.14 -19.25 -10.24
N ASN A 351 -2.20 -18.08 -9.63
CA ASN A 351 -2.66 -16.85 -10.26
C ASN A 351 -1.51 -15.95 -10.71
N GLY A 352 -0.26 -16.17 -10.28
CA GLY A 352 0.83 -15.21 -10.48
C GLY A 352 2.25 -15.77 -10.37
N PRO A 353 3.26 -15.01 -10.84
CA PRO A 353 4.65 -15.45 -10.92
C PRO A 353 5.39 -15.38 -9.57
N TRP A 354 4.82 -15.98 -8.52
CA TRP A 354 5.46 -15.96 -7.21
C TRP A 354 5.17 -17.23 -6.41
N PHE A 355 6.05 -17.50 -5.45
CA PHE A 355 6.06 -18.78 -4.75
C PHE A 355 6.47 -18.63 -3.28
N LEU A 356 6.18 -19.67 -2.51
CA LEU A 356 6.67 -19.87 -1.15
C LEU A 356 7.63 -21.07 -1.14
N ASP A 357 8.77 -20.93 -0.48
CA ASP A 357 9.64 -22.07 -0.18
C ASP A 357 9.39 -22.51 1.25
N VAL A 358 8.91 -23.75 1.45
CA VAL A 358 8.67 -24.37 2.75
C VAL A 358 9.73 -25.45 2.98
N PHE A 359 10.39 -25.45 4.13
CA PHE A 359 11.55 -26.29 4.40
C PHE A 359 11.72 -26.59 5.88
N LEU A 360 12.50 -27.62 6.20
CA LEU A 360 12.96 -27.92 7.55
C LEU A 360 14.29 -27.19 7.81
N GLU A 361 14.41 -26.57 8.98
CA GLU A 361 15.69 -26.06 9.49
C GLU A 361 16.49 -27.17 10.20
N GLU A 362 17.75 -26.88 10.55
CA GLU A 362 18.62 -27.81 11.30
C GLU A 362 17.99 -28.29 12.63
N ASP A 363 17.11 -27.48 13.22
CA ASP A 363 16.36 -27.81 14.45
C ASP A 363 15.18 -28.78 14.21
N GLY A 364 14.95 -29.20 12.95
CA GLY A 364 13.82 -30.03 12.54
C GLY A 364 12.47 -29.29 12.49
N GLY A 365 12.46 -27.98 12.73
CA GLY A 365 11.27 -27.14 12.69
C GLY A 365 10.93 -26.70 11.27
N LEU A 366 9.63 -26.66 10.97
CA LEU A 366 9.12 -26.18 9.69
C LEU A 366 9.26 -24.65 9.60
N ARG A 367 9.75 -24.17 8.46
CA ARG A 367 9.90 -22.75 8.12
C ARG A 367 9.40 -22.47 6.71
N PHE A 368 9.14 -21.20 6.43
CA PHE A 368 8.97 -20.75 5.04
C PHE A 368 9.61 -19.40 4.78
N CYS A 369 9.89 -19.11 3.52
CA CYS A 369 10.22 -17.78 3.03
C CYS A 369 9.46 -17.48 1.73
N MET A 370 9.27 -16.20 1.43
CA MET A 370 8.58 -15.74 0.23
C MET A 370 9.58 -15.53 -0.91
N LYS A 371 9.25 -16.00 -2.12
CA LYS A 371 10.12 -15.94 -3.31
C LYS A 371 11.55 -16.47 -3.09
N GLY A 372 11.72 -17.43 -2.17
CA GLY A 372 13.01 -18.03 -1.88
C GLY A 372 14.00 -17.11 -1.14
N ASP A 373 13.57 -15.94 -0.66
CA ASP A 373 14.46 -14.99 0.02
C ASP A 373 14.82 -15.47 1.44
N ARG A 374 15.96 -16.15 1.57
CA ARG A 374 16.44 -16.73 2.85
C ARG A 374 16.92 -15.70 3.88
N ARG A 375 16.95 -14.41 3.54
CA ARG A 375 17.17 -13.35 4.54
C ARG A 375 15.98 -13.25 5.51
N TYR A 376 14.79 -13.64 5.04
CA TYR A 376 13.54 -13.50 5.79
C TYR A 376 12.83 -14.85 5.92
N VAL A 377 13.07 -15.50 7.06
CA VAL A 377 12.58 -16.85 7.34
C VAL A 377 11.60 -16.84 8.50
N TYR A 378 10.46 -17.49 8.30
CA TYR A 378 9.35 -17.51 9.25
C TYR A 378 9.12 -18.88 9.84
N ARG A 379 8.96 -18.92 11.16
CA ARG A 379 8.59 -20.14 11.88
C ARG A 379 7.14 -20.53 11.62
N LEU A 380 6.93 -21.78 11.19
CA LEU A 380 5.62 -22.40 11.11
C LEU A 380 5.39 -23.26 12.36
N SER A 381 4.43 -22.86 13.18
CA SER A 381 4.00 -23.59 14.38
C SER A 381 2.64 -24.22 14.13
N HIS A 382 2.46 -25.47 14.56
CA HIS A 382 1.20 -26.19 14.37
C HIS A 382 0.03 -25.41 14.98
N PHE A 383 -1.02 -25.19 14.18
CA PHE A 383 -2.25 -24.53 14.61
C PHE A 383 -3.35 -25.58 14.83
N HIS A 384 -3.87 -26.17 13.77
CA HIS A 384 -4.73 -27.35 13.84
C HIS A 384 -4.70 -28.13 12.53
N TYR A 385 -4.88 -29.45 12.58
CA TYR A 385 -4.81 -30.31 11.38
C TYR A 385 -3.55 -29.99 10.55
N ASP A 386 -3.68 -29.87 9.23
CA ASP A 386 -2.63 -29.44 8.30
C ASP A 386 -2.51 -27.91 8.17
N THR A 387 -2.85 -27.15 9.22
CA THR A 387 -2.71 -25.69 9.24
C THR A 387 -1.62 -25.26 10.21
N PHE A 388 -0.75 -24.36 9.74
CA PHE A 388 0.35 -23.81 10.51
C PHE A 388 0.23 -22.30 10.62
N SER A 389 0.60 -21.76 11.77
CA SER A 389 0.68 -20.33 12.00
C SER A 389 2.13 -19.85 11.97
N TRP A 390 2.32 -18.66 11.40
CA TRP A 390 3.58 -17.91 11.47
C TRP A 390 3.43 -16.60 12.27
N ILE A 391 2.46 -16.56 13.18
CA ILE A 391 2.24 -15.40 14.04
C ILE A 391 3.54 -15.02 14.78
N MET A 392 3.82 -13.72 14.79
CA MET A 392 4.94 -13.11 15.50
C MET A 392 4.40 -12.13 16.53
N THR A 393 5.17 -11.84 17.56
CA THR A 393 4.88 -10.74 18.48
C THR A 393 4.97 -9.39 17.76
N ARG A 394 4.35 -8.36 18.34
CA ARG A 394 4.42 -7.00 17.78
C ARG A 394 5.86 -6.51 17.65
N ASP A 395 6.67 -6.69 18.68
CA ASP A 395 8.07 -6.26 18.69
C ASP A 395 8.92 -7.02 17.65
N GLU A 396 8.64 -8.29 17.38
CA GLU A 396 9.32 -9.05 16.31
C GLU A 396 8.97 -8.49 14.93
N LEU A 397 7.70 -8.17 14.67
CA LEU A 397 7.27 -7.52 13.42
C LEU A 397 7.88 -6.13 13.24
N ASP A 398 7.89 -5.33 14.32
CA ASP A 398 8.49 -4.00 14.32
C ASP A 398 9.99 -4.08 14.06
N ARG A 399 10.72 -5.03 14.67
CA ARG A 399 12.15 -5.25 14.40
C ARG A 399 12.41 -5.57 12.93
N LEU A 400 11.54 -6.36 12.31
CA LEU A 400 11.60 -6.67 10.89
C LEU A 400 11.14 -5.51 9.99
N GLY A 401 10.74 -4.35 10.54
CA GLY A 401 10.27 -3.21 9.74
C GLY A 401 9.04 -3.53 8.88
N ARG A 402 8.28 -4.56 9.27
CA ARG A 402 7.14 -5.05 8.50
C ARG A 402 5.94 -4.15 8.75
N PHE A 403 5.23 -3.77 7.69
CA PHE A 403 4.05 -2.93 7.83
C PHE A 403 3.00 -3.64 8.71
N PRO A 404 2.41 -2.96 9.71
CA PRO A 404 1.50 -3.59 10.66
C PRO A 404 0.23 -4.07 9.95
N ASN A 405 -0.06 -5.37 10.03
CA ASN A 405 -1.26 -5.98 9.48
C ASN A 405 -2.08 -6.61 10.61
N ASN A 406 -3.34 -6.19 10.72
CA ASN A 406 -4.26 -6.64 11.78
C ASN A 406 -5.26 -7.71 11.30
N PHE A 407 -4.93 -8.41 10.21
CA PHE A 407 -5.76 -9.47 9.62
C PHE A 407 -5.26 -10.85 10.07
N PRO A 408 -5.95 -11.54 11.01
CA PRO A 408 -5.46 -12.79 11.60
C PRO A 408 -5.21 -13.91 10.59
N GLU A 409 -6.04 -14.03 9.57
CA GLU A 409 -5.93 -15.05 8.52
C GLU A 409 -4.62 -14.95 7.73
N MET A 410 -4.01 -13.76 7.67
CA MET A 410 -2.68 -13.56 7.08
C MET A 410 -1.63 -14.47 7.72
N TYR A 411 -1.80 -14.81 9.00
CA TYR A 411 -0.84 -15.56 9.79
C TYR A 411 -1.05 -17.07 9.74
N LEU A 412 -1.87 -17.58 8.82
CA LEU A 412 -2.19 -19.01 8.68
C LEU A 412 -1.88 -19.50 7.26
N LEU A 413 -1.15 -20.61 7.18
CA LEU A 413 -0.98 -21.41 5.96
C LEU A 413 -1.74 -22.72 6.13
N ARG A 414 -2.71 -22.99 5.26
CA ARG A 414 -3.47 -24.24 5.26
C ARG A 414 -2.99 -25.15 4.14
N PHE A 415 -2.36 -26.25 4.49
CA PHE A 415 -1.91 -27.26 3.54
C PHE A 415 -3.04 -28.27 3.24
N THR A 416 -3.00 -28.86 2.05
CA THR A 416 -3.98 -29.85 1.58
C THR A 416 -3.39 -30.72 0.49
N THR A 417 -4.10 -31.79 0.16
CA THR A 417 -4.00 -32.50 -1.12
C THR A 417 -4.81 -31.76 -2.19
N CYS A 418 -4.33 -31.76 -3.42
CA CYS A 418 -5.08 -31.41 -4.62
C CYS A 418 -5.76 -32.69 -5.13
N ASP A 419 -7.08 -32.69 -5.23
CA ASP A 419 -7.80 -33.71 -6.01
C ASP A 419 -7.58 -33.37 -7.49
N ASP A 420 -6.74 -34.13 -8.20
CA ASP A 420 -6.65 -34.03 -9.66
C ASP A 420 -7.85 -34.84 -10.22
N ASP A 421 -8.94 -34.14 -10.55
CA ASP A 421 -10.27 -34.66 -10.96
C ASP A 421 -10.31 -35.50 -12.27
N ASP A 422 -9.19 -36.05 -12.77
CA ASP A 422 -9.13 -36.70 -14.10
C ASP A 422 -8.46 -38.09 -14.18
N ASP A 423 -7.97 -38.69 -13.08
CA ASP A 423 -7.42 -40.07 -13.13
C ASP A 423 -8.20 -41.02 -12.21
N ASP A 424 -8.98 -41.91 -12.83
CA ASP A 424 -9.66 -43.10 -12.27
C ASP A 424 -8.64 -44.17 -11.77
N ASP A 425 -7.52 -43.77 -11.19
CA ASP A 425 -6.55 -44.68 -10.56
C ASP A 425 -6.67 -44.56 -9.03
N ASP A 426 -7.19 -45.62 -8.41
CA ASP A 426 -7.36 -45.87 -6.96
C ASP A 426 -6.02 -45.94 -6.19
N ASP A 427 -5.06 -45.03 -6.44
CA ASP A 427 -3.89 -44.85 -5.60
C ASP A 427 -4.12 -43.64 -4.69
N ASP A 428 -4.24 -43.91 -3.38
CA ASP A 428 -4.29 -42.96 -2.25
C ASP A 428 -3.08 -42.00 -2.27
N ASP A 429 -3.06 -41.02 -3.18
CA ASP A 429 -2.03 -39.97 -3.18
C ASP A 429 -2.41 -38.88 -2.16
N ASP A 430 -2.47 -39.31 -0.90
CA ASP A 430 -2.79 -38.54 0.30
C ASP A 430 -1.68 -37.51 0.65
N ALA A 431 -0.81 -37.21 -0.32
CA ALA A 431 0.41 -36.44 -0.21
C ALA A 431 0.10 -34.94 -0.30
N VAL A 432 0.48 -34.19 0.74
CA VAL A 432 0.33 -32.74 0.78
C VAL A 432 1.07 -32.10 -0.37
N ASN A 433 0.36 -31.57 -1.36
CA ASN A 433 0.94 -30.97 -2.56
C ASN A 433 0.40 -29.55 -2.83
N CYS A 434 -0.51 -29.04 -2.00
CA CYS A 434 -1.16 -27.74 -2.22
C CYS A 434 -1.28 -26.95 -0.91
N LEU A 435 -1.31 -25.62 -0.99
CA LEU A 435 -1.57 -24.75 0.16
C LEU A 435 -2.45 -23.56 -0.19
N TYR A 436 -3.23 -23.12 0.80
CA TYR A 436 -4.01 -21.89 0.76
C TYR A 436 -3.46 -20.85 1.71
N TRP A 437 -3.36 -19.60 1.23
CA TRP A 437 -2.95 -18.47 2.05
C TRP A 437 -3.80 -17.23 1.78
N HIS A 438 -4.42 -16.68 2.82
CA HIS A 438 -5.16 -15.41 2.74
C HIS A 438 -4.25 -14.25 3.13
N ASN A 439 -3.39 -13.83 2.21
CA ASN A 439 -2.28 -12.91 2.51
C ASN A 439 -2.66 -11.42 2.55
N ASP A 440 -3.84 -11.03 2.06
CA ASP A 440 -4.30 -9.64 2.06
C ASP A 440 -5.82 -9.55 2.25
N ARG A 441 -6.27 -8.62 3.10
CA ARG A 441 -7.68 -8.34 3.37
C ARG A 441 -8.48 -7.87 2.15
N GLY A 442 -7.79 -7.38 1.12
CA GLY A 442 -8.37 -6.94 -0.15
C GLY A 442 -8.81 -8.09 -1.04
N MET A 443 -8.56 -9.34 -0.64
CA MET A 443 -8.97 -10.55 -1.36
C MET A 443 -10.26 -11.14 -0.78
N ALA A 444 -11.15 -11.58 -1.67
CA ALA A 444 -12.39 -12.25 -1.28
C ALA A 444 -12.19 -13.71 -0.84
N ALA A 445 -11.11 -14.34 -1.28
CA ALA A 445 -10.76 -15.73 -0.97
C ALA A 445 -9.23 -15.87 -0.84
N SER A 446 -8.80 -16.94 -0.18
CA SER A 446 -7.38 -17.31 -0.10
C SER A 446 -6.80 -17.57 -1.47
N GLU A 447 -5.54 -17.20 -1.64
CA GLU A 447 -4.75 -17.63 -2.78
C GLU A 447 -4.40 -19.10 -2.66
N PHE A 448 -4.19 -19.72 -3.81
CA PHE A 448 -3.90 -21.13 -3.94
C PHE A 448 -2.52 -21.32 -4.54
N PHE A 449 -1.77 -22.28 -4.00
CA PHE A 449 -0.43 -22.60 -4.46
C PHE A 449 -0.30 -24.11 -4.64
N LYS A 450 0.26 -24.53 -5.77
CA LYS A 450 0.57 -25.93 -6.08
C LYS A 450 2.08 -26.17 -5.92
N ARG A 451 2.44 -27.27 -5.26
CA ARG A 451 3.84 -27.68 -5.06
C ARG A 451 4.45 -28.10 -6.38
N ALA A 452 5.72 -27.75 -6.60
CA ALA A 452 6.49 -28.23 -7.73
C ALA A 452 6.63 -29.75 -7.69
N GLU A 453 6.44 -30.42 -8.83
CA GLU A 453 6.59 -31.88 -8.96
C GLU A 453 8.06 -32.34 -8.90
N VAL A 454 9.03 -31.42 -9.02
CA VAL A 454 10.47 -31.72 -9.05
C VAL A 454 11.18 -31.15 -7.82
N PRO A 455 12.04 -31.93 -7.12
CA PRO A 455 12.82 -31.44 -5.98
C PRO A 455 13.71 -30.27 -6.37
N ALA A 456 13.86 -29.30 -5.47
CA ALA A 456 14.67 -28.08 -5.66
C ALA A 456 16.17 -28.32 -5.93
N SER A 457 16.65 -29.57 -5.91
CA SER A 457 18.06 -29.91 -6.14
C SER A 457 18.54 -29.75 -7.59
N ASP A 458 17.64 -29.55 -8.56
CA ASP A 458 18.00 -29.39 -9.98
C ASP A 458 17.84 -27.95 -10.53
N VAL A 459 17.42 -26.98 -9.70
CA VAL A 459 17.44 -25.57 -10.11
C VAL A 459 18.77 -24.97 -9.67
N GLN A 460 19.83 -25.26 -10.43
CA GLN A 460 21.08 -24.53 -10.32
C GLN A 460 20.81 -23.02 -10.52
N HIS A 461 21.48 -22.21 -9.72
CA HIS A 461 21.59 -20.76 -9.87
C HIS A 461 21.89 -20.39 -11.32
N GLU A 462 20.86 -20.01 -12.10
CA GLU A 462 21.07 -19.10 -13.21
C GLU A 462 20.94 -17.69 -12.66
N GLU A 463 22.09 -16.99 -12.66
CA GLU A 463 22.20 -15.56 -12.45
C GLU A 463 21.24 -14.82 -13.40
N LEU A 464 20.33 -14.03 -12.83
CA LEU A 464 19.76 -12.83 -13.43
C LEU A 464 19.65 -11.73 -12.36
#